data_AF-A0A6I8LK36-F1
#
_entry.id   AF-A0A6I8LK36-F1
#
_cell.length_a   1.000
_cell.length_b   1.000
_cell.length_c   1.000
_cell.angle_alpha   90.00
_cell.angle_beta   90.00
_cell.angle_gamma   90.00
#
_symmetry.space_group_name_H-M   'P 1'
#
loop_
_entity.id
_entity.type
_entity.pdbx_description
1 polymer ?
#
loop_
_entity_poly.entity_id
_entity_poly.type
_entity_poly.pdbx_seq_one_letter_code
_entity_poly.pdbx_strand_id
1 'polypeptide(L)'
;MRFLGGILAACLLTGVAACSGGTPAVAPPPATSTPPSSTVSKPKTTAPTFTPAASPASVTAACPFLSAEEIMQALTQVLTGGSTEQDPVQTGVGKAYSCDYGKGLTGSLFVATDSSTPARFLSRSEKDCADVVPMPGIGEGAMHCETKDAGTQIAVAKHSHGQLRTATLFVRSEGRADSYTTLAKLLADRL
;
A
#
# COMPACT_ATOMS: atom_id res chain seq x y z
N MET A 1 1.93 -33.04 33.03
CA MET A 1 3.10 -33.74 32.47
C MET A 1 4.16 -32.68 32.19
N ARG A 2 5.37 -32.85 32.74
CA ARG A 2 6.53 -31.97 32.55
C ARG A 2 7.33 -32.48 31.35
N PHE A 3 7.87 -31.60 30.51
CA PHE A 3 9.11 -31.90 29.78
C PHE A 3 10.05 -30.69 29.84
N LEU A 4 11.18 -30.93 30.49
CA LEU A 4 12.41 -30.14 30.48
C LEU A 4 13.17 -30.39 29.16
N GLY A 5 13.99 -29.43 28.74
CA GLY A 5 15.10 -29.69 27.82
C GLY A 5 15.84 -28.41 27.43
N GLY A 6 16.96 -28.12 28.11
CA GLY A 6 17.88 -27.01 27.78
C GLY A 6 19.19 -27.48 27.12
N ILE A 7 20.17 -26.56 27.15
CA ILE A 7 21.61 -26.60 26.78
C ILE A 7 21.89 -25.88 25.43
N LEU A 8 22.52 -24.69 25.33
CA LEU A 8 23.86 -24.12 25.67
C LEU A 8 25.00 -24.39 24.66
N ALA A 9 25.80 -23.32 24.45
CA ALA A 9 27.17 -23.20 23.91
C ALA A 9 27.35 -22.89 22.40
N ALA A 10 28.38 -22.18 21.90
CA ALA A 10 29.27 -21.08 22.33
C ALA A 10 30.33 -20.84 21.21
N CYS A 11 30.70 -19.57 20.98
CA CYS A 11 32.01 -19.00 20.52
C CYS A 11 32.72 -19.38 19.20
N LEU A 12 33.22 -18.33 18.50
CA LEU A 12 34.62 -18.01 18.09
C LEU A 12 34.59 -17.21 16.75
N LEU A 13 34.84 -15.90 16.64
CA LEU A 13 36.03 -15.03 16.84
C LEU A 13 37.25 -15.28 15.92
N THR A 14 37.65 -14.18 15.26
CA THR A 14 38.96 -13.76 14.72
C THR A 14 39.35 -14.01 13.26
N GLY A 15 39.93 -12.95 12.67
CA GLY A 15 40.63 -12.94 11.39
C GLY A 15 40.95 -11.52 10.91
N VAL A 16 41.84 -10.80 11.63
CA VAL A 16 42.44 -9.53 11.17
C VAL A 16 43.83 -9.85 10.62
N ALA A 17 44.18 -9.36 9.43
CA ALA A 17 45.55 -9.33 8.96
C ALA A 17 45.84 -7.98 8.28
N ALA A 18 46.73 -7.22 8.91
CA ALA A 18 47.37 -6.02 8.40
C ALA A 18 48.72 -6.39 7.78
N CYS A 19 49.16 -5.65 6.75
CA CYS A 19 50.58 -5.52 6.43
C CYS A 19 50.87 -4.11 5.89
N SER A 20 51.84 -3.45 6.53
CA SER A 20 52.39 -2.14 6.22
C SER A 20 53.68 -2.25 5.40
N GLY A 21 54.05 -1.18 4.68
CA GLY A 21 55.43 -0.71 4.62
C GLY A 21 56.07 -0.52 3.24
N GLY A 22 56.57 0.70 2.97
CA GLY A 22 57.65 0.97 2.00
C GLY A 22 57.59 2.33 1.29
N THR A 23 58.49 3.25 1.63
CA THR A 23 58.83 4.55 0.95
C THR A 23 60.33 4.80 1.24
N PRO A 24 61.16 5.63 0.56
CA PRO A 24 60.99 6.55 -0.59
C PRO A 24 62.03 6.39 -1.75
N ALA A 25 61.84 7.10 -2.88
CA ALA A 25 62.94 7.69 -3.67
C ALA A 25 62.41 8.87 -4.52
N VAL A 26 63.20 9.95 -4.62
CA VAL A 26 62.83 11.30 -5.09
C VAL A 26 63.36 11.60 -6.52
N ALA A 27 62.65 12.52 -7.21
CA ALA A 27 62.99 13.39 -8.38
C ALA A 27 62.60 12.90 -9.80
N PRO A 28 62.35 13.81 -10.79
CA PRO A 28 61.92 15.22 -10.82
C PRO A 28 60.58 15.42 -11.62
N PRO A 29 59.97 16.63 -11.74
CA PRO A 29 58.72 16.80 -12.48
C PRO A 29 58.99 17.03 -13.98
N PRO A 30 58.12 16.52 -14.86
CA PRO A 30 57.65 17.39 -15.95
C PRO A 30 56.18 17.20 -16.35
N ALA A 31 55.60 18.35 -16.71
CA ALA A 31 54.51 18.61 -17.65
C ALA A 31 53.16 17.88 -17.53
N THR A 32 52.15 18.70 -17.21
CA THR A 32 50.72 18.57 -17.50
C THR A 32 50.39 17.80 -18.78
N SER A 33 49.58 16.75 -18.64
CA SER A 33 48.78 16.16 -19.72
C SER A 33 47.50 15.59 -19.11
N THR A 34 46.39 16.31 -19.27
CA THR A 34 45.04 15.90 -18.89
C THR A 34 44.61 14.63 -19.64
N PRO A 35 44.19 13.56 -18.95
CA PRO A 35 43.49 12.43 -19.57
C PRO A 35 41.99 12.73 -19.74
N PRO A 36 41.34 12.25 -20.80
CA PRO A 36 39.90 12.43 -21.01
C PRO A 36 39.09 11.67 -19.93
N SER A 37 38.09 12.35 -19.37
CA SER A 37 37.08 11.75 -18.49
C SER A 37 36.28 10.69 -19.25
N SER A 38 36.52 9.43 -18.95
CA SER A 38 35.59 8.34 -19.26
C SER A 38 34.49 8.34 -18.22
N THR A 39 33.40 9.05 -18.50
CA THR A 39 32.16 8.98 -17.73
C THR A 39 31.54 7.60 -17.93
N VAL A 40 31.71 6.72 -16.95
CA VAL A 40 30.94 5.48 -16.84
C VAL A 40 29.50 5.85 -16.51
N SER A 41 28.63 5.81 -17.53
CA SER A 41 27.19 5.93 -17.35
C SER A 41 26.68 4.75 -16.52
N LYS A 42 26.36 5.00 -15.24
CA LYS A 42 25.54 4.07 -14.45
C LYS A 42 24.17 3.90 -15.15
N PRO A 43 23.65 2.68 -15.28
CA PRO A 43 22.26 2.48 -15.67
C PRO A 43 21.37 3.20 -14.67
N LYS A 44 20.54 4.12 -15.14
CA LYS A 44 19.48 4.74 -14.36
C LYS A 44 18.46 3.64 -14.06
N THR A 45 18.54 3.05 -12.87
CA THR A 45 17.44 2.27 -12.30
C THR A 45 16.28 3.24 -12.11
N THR A 46 15.37 3.27 -13.09
CA THR A 46 14.11 3.98 -12.99
C THR A 46 13.27 3.21 -11.97
N ALA A 47 13.28 3.64 -10.72
CA ALA A 47 12.25 3.24 -9.77
C ALA A 47 10.89 3.56 -10.42
N PRO A 48 9.91 2.64 -10.40
CA PRO A 48 8.57 2.94 -10.90
C PRO A 48 8.03 4.13 -10.11
N THR A 49 7.97 5.29 -10.77
CA THR A 49 7.34 6.47 -10.21
C THR A 49 5.86 6.30 -10.48
N PHE A 50 5.14 5.81 -9.48
CA PHE A 50 3.68 5.80 -9.53
C PHE A 50 3.21 7.25 -9.43
N THR A 51 2.80 7.81 -10.56
CA THR A 51 2.00 9.04 -10.56
C THR A 51 0.64 8.67 -9.97
N PRO A 52 0.20 9.28 -8.85
CA PRO A 52 -1.12 9.00 -8.31
C PRO A 52 -2.18 9.25 -9.39
N ALA A 53 -3.12 8.31 -9.55
CA ALA A 53 -4.30 8.58 -10.37
C ALA A 53 -5.01 9.83 -9.83
N ALA A 54 -5.33 10.78 -10.72
CA ALA A 54 -6.10 11.96 -10.34
C ALA A 54 -7.48 11.51 -9.81
N SER A 55 -7.94 12.14 -8.74
CA SER A 55 -9.29 11.91 -8.19
C SER A 55 -10.34 12.09 -9.29
N PRO A 56 -11.20 11.08 -9.56
CA PRO A 56 -12.28 11.21 -10.54
C PRO A 56 -13.26 12.35 -10.19
N ALA A 57 -13.67 13.14 -11.18
CA ALA A 57 -14.57 14.27 -10.96
C ALA A 57 -15.99 13.86 -10.51
N SER A 58 -16.41 12.62 -10.81
CA SER A 58 -17.68 12.03 -10.41
C SER A 58 -17.53 10.55 -10.08
N VAL A 59 -18.36 10.04 -9.18
CA VAL A 59 -18.45 8.60 -8.90
C VAL A 59 -19.38 7.95 -9.92
N THR A 60 -18.81 7.42 -11.00
CA THR A 60 -19.54 6.70 -12.06
C THR A 60 -18.95 5.32 -12.36
N ALA A 61 -17.88 4.96 -11.65
CA ALA A 61 -17.13 3.71 -11.73
C ALA A 61 -16.29 3.58 -10.45
N ALA A 62 -15.84 2.37 -10.10
CA ALA A 62 -15.00 2.12 -8.93
C ALA A 62 -13.52 1.88 -9.28
N CYS A 63 -13.21 1.16 -10.36
CA CYS A 63 -11.82 0.83 -10.71
C CYS A 63 -10.90 2.05 -10.89
N PRO A 64 -11.36 3.23 -11.36
CA PRO A 64 -10.51 4.42 -11.43
C PRO A 64 -10.02 4.95 -10.08
N PHE A 65 -10.63 4.55 -8.96
CA PHE A 65 -10.25 5.03 -7.63
C PHE A 65 -9.08 4.26 -7.03
N LEU A 66 -8.85 3.01 -7.43
CA LEU A 66 -7.75 2.19 -6.91
C LEU A 66 -7.41 1.08 -7.89
N SER A 67 -6.14 0.96 -8.27
CA SER A 67 -5.70 -0.07 -9.21
C SER A 67 -5.32 -1.37 -8.51
N ALA A 68 -5.32 -2.49 -9.24
CA ALA A 68 -4.85 -3.78 -8.70
C ALA A 68 -3.37 -3.70 -8.28
N GLU A 69 -2.54 -2.98 -9.03
CA GLU A 69 -1.11 -2.80 -8.78
C GLU A 69 -0.84 -2.06 -7.48
N GLU A 70 -1.65 -1.06 -7.16
CA GLU A 70 -1.53 -0.31 -5.91
C GLU A 70 -1.90 -1.17 -4.71
N ILE A 71 -2.89 -2.05 -4.88
CA ILE A 71 -3.24 -3.03 -3.85
C ILE A 71 -2.12 -4.04 -3.66
N MET A 72 -1.58 -4.59 -4.75
CA MET A 72 -0.41 -5.48 -4.73
C MET A 72 0.77 -4.86 -3.99
N GLN A 73 1.09 -3.61 -4.34
CA GLN A 73 2.22 -2.90 -3.77
C GLN A 73 2.02 -2.64 -2.28
N ALA A 74 0.83 -2.19 -1.87
CA ALA A 74 0.53 -1.92 -0.46
C ALA A 74 0.55 -3.22 0.38
N LEU A 75 0.00 -4.31 -0.14
CA LEU A 75 -0.05 -5.60 0.55
C LEU A 75 1.26 -6.40 0.44
N THR A 76 2.22 -5.94 -0.37
CA THR A 76 3.46 -6.68 -0.69
C THR A 76 3.17 -8.08 -1.25
N GLN A 77 2.16 -8.17 -2.12
CA GLN A 77 1.69 -9.42 -2.73
C GLN A 77 1.80 -9.38 -4.24
N VAL A 78 2.01 -10.55 -4.84
CA VAL A 78 1.90 -10.75 -6.28
C VAL A 78 0.55 -11.38 -6.54
N LEU A 79 -0.29 -10.72 -7.33
CA LEU A 79 -1.59 -11.24 -7.73
C LEU A 79 -1.57 -11.66 -9.18
N THR A 80 -2.31 -12.70 -9.46
CA THR A 80 -2.69 -13.08 -10.81
C THR A 80 -4.10 -12.54 -11.07
N GLY A 81 -4.21 -11.40 -11.73
CA GLY A 81 -5.50 -10.78 -12.01
C GLY A 81 -5.36 -9.30 -12.39
N GLY A 82 -6.43 -8.73 -12.94
CA GLY A 82 -6.57 -7.30 -13.18
C GLY A 82 -7.80 -6.74 -12.47
N SER A 83 -8.07 -5.46 -12.67
CA SER A 83 -9.28 -4.80 -12.20
C SER A 83 -10.39 -4.89 -13.25
N THR A 84 -11.58 -5.37 -12.88
CA THR A 84 -12.77 -5.44 -13.75
C THR A 84 -13.91 -4.68 -13.12
N GLU A 85 -14.35 -3.61 -13.77
CA GLU A 85 -15.56 -2.88 -13.36
C GLU A 85 -16.78 -3.80 -13.49
N GLN A 86 -17.65 -3.77 -12.49
CA GLN A 86 -18.87 -4.55 -12.44
C GLN A 86 -20.09 -3.65 -12.62
N ASP A 87 -21.25 -4.27 -12.88
CA ASP A 87 -22.50 -3.54 -12.91
C ASP A 87 -22.77 -2.85 -11.55
N PRO A 88 -23.29 -1.61 -11.55
CA PRO A 88 -23.60 -0.90 -10.31
C PRO A 88 -24.63 -1.65 -9.47
N VAL A 89 -24.42 -1.67 -8.16
CA VAL A 89 -25.28 -2.33 -7.18
C VAL A 89 -26.17 -1.30 -6.50
N GLN A 90 -27.47 -1.61 -6.38
CA GLN A 90 -28.39 -0.80 -5.60
C GLN A 90 -28.26 -1.16 -4.12
N THR A 91 -27.98 -0.16 -3.28
CA THR A 91 -27.88 -0.28 -1.82
C THR A 91 -29.04 0.46 -1.14
N GLY A 92 -29.17 0.27 0.18
CA GLY A 92 -30.16 0.99 0.98
C GLY A 92 -29.95 2.52 1.04
N VAL A 93 -28.81 3.04 0.57
CA VAL A 93 -28.49 4.48 0.59
C VAL A 93 -28.25 5.07 -0.80
N GLY A 94 -28.37 4.26 -1.85
CA GLY A 94 -28.16 4.71 -3.23
C GLY A 94 -27.42 3.69 -4.08
N LYS A 95 -26.94 4.15 -5.22
CA LYS A 95 -26.17 3.35 -6.17
C LYS A 95 -24.70 3.31 -5.75
N ALA A 96 -24.14 2.11 -5.66
CA ALA A 96 -22.71 1.89 -5.50
C ALA A 96 -22.14 1.31 -6.80
N TYR A 97 -20.94 1.74 -7.15
CA TYR A 97 -20.15 1.20 -8.25
C TYR A 97 -19.12 0.23 -7.68
N SER A 98 -18.76 -0.81 -8.41
CA SER A 98 -17.87 -1.84 -7.88
C SER A 98 -16.81 -2.30 -8.86
N CYS A 99 -15.62 -2.52 -8.32
CA CYS A 99 -14.48 -3.07 -9.04
C CYS A 99 -14.11 -4.41 -8.42
N ASP A 100 -14.10 -5.45 -9.24
CA ASP A 100 -13.59 -6.77 -8.85
C ASP A 100 -12.11 -6.85 -9.24
N TYR A 101 -11.25 -7.24 -8.30
CA TYR A 101 -9.82 -7.43 -8.54
C TYR A 101 -9.45 -8.91 -8.75
N GLY A 102 -10.44 -9.69 -9.21
CA GLY A 102 -10.29 -11.09 -9.60
C GLY A 102 -10.45 -12.09 -8.46
N LYS A 103 -10.57 -13.37 -8.87
CA LYS A 103 -10.58 -14.53 -7.97
C LYS A 103 -9.16 -14.76 -7.42
N GLY A 104 -8.81 -13.96 -6.41
CA GLY A 104 -7.55 -14.02 -5.68
C GLY A 104 -7.68 -13.34 -4.30
N LEU A 105 -6.53 -13.04 -3.70
CA LEU A 105 -6.40 -12.43 -2.37
C LEU A 105 -6.91 -10.98 -2.27
N THR A 106 -7.33 -10.36 -3.37
CA THR A 106 -7.57 -8.91 -3.42
C THR A 106 -8.99 -8.42 -3.18
N GLY A 107 -10.00 -9.29 -3.27
CA GLY A 107 -11.40 -8.94 -3.04
C GLY A 107 -11.94 -7.87 -3.99
N SER A 108 -12.76 -6.95 -3.49
CA SER A 108 -13.54 -5.99 -4.28
C SER A 108 -13.62 -4.60 -3.64
N LEU A 109 -13.69 -3.57 -4.47
CA LEU A 109 -13.91 -2.18 -4.05
C LEU A 109 -15.33 -1.76 -4.41
N PHE A 110 -16.01 -1.09 -3.48
CA PHE A 110 -17.26 -0.38 -3.71
C PHE A 110 -17.05 1.11 -3.49
N VAL A 111 -17.50 1.95 -4.43
CA VAL A 111 -17.47 3.41 -4.33
C VAL A 111 -18.87 3.96 -4.55
N ALA A 112 -19.30 4.90 -3.70
CA ALA A 112 -20.62 5.50 -3.79
C ALA A 112 -20.59 6.98 -3.41
N THR A 113 -21.66 7.68 -3.79
CA THR A 113 -22.04 8.94 -3.14
C THR A 113 -23.11 8.63 -2.10
N ASP A 114 -23.05 9.33 -0.98
CA ASP A 114 -23.93 9.09 0.16
C ASP A 114 -24.59 10.43 0.58
N SER A 115 -25.85 10.37 1.01
CA SER A 115 -26.59 11.53 1.52
C SER A 115 -26.54 11.64 3.05
N SER A 116 -25.93 10.66 3.71
CA SER A 116 -25.73 10.63 5.15
C SER A 116 -24.46 11.35 5.59
N THR A 117 -24.13 11.28 6.88
CA THR A 117 -22.87 11.82 7.43
C THR A 117 -21.76 10.76 7.37
N PRO A 118 -20.48 11.15 7.37
CA PRO A 118 -19.36 10.22 7.45
C PRO A 118 -19.49 9.22 8.61
N ALA A 119 -19.89 9.70 9.79
CA ALA A 119 -20.11 8.86 10.97
C ALA A 119 -21.24 7.84 10.76
N ARG A 120 -22.32 8.22 10.07
CA ARG A 120 -23.42 7.30 9.78
C ARG A 120 -23.05 6.28 8.71
N PHE A 121 -22.18 6.62 7.78
CA PHE A 121 -21.58 5.66 6.84
C PHE A 121 -20.74 4.64 7.60
N LEU A 122 -19.77 5.10 8.41
CA LEU A 122 -18.88 4.21 9.16
C LEU A 122 -19.65 3.28 10.10
N SER A 123 -20.63 3.80 10.85
CA SER A 123 -21.47 2.98 11.72
C SER A 123 -22.28 1.89 10.98
N ARG A 124 -22.59 2.08 9.69
CA ARG A 124 -23.18 1.00 8.87
C ARG A 124 -22.13 -0.01 8.46
N SER A 125 -20.95 0.44 8.07
CA SER A 125 -19.81 -0.41 7.72
C SER A 125 -19.32 -1.26 8.89
N GLU A 126 -19.48 -0.80 10.14
CA GLU A 126 -19.12 -1.53 11.35
C GLU A 126 -20.00 -2.76 11.62
N LYS A 127 -21.20 -2.85 11.02
CA LYS A 127 -22.16 -3.93 11.32
C LYS A 127 -21.65 -5.32 10.92
N ASP A 128 -20.77 -5.37 9.94
CA ASP A 128 -20.21 -6.61 9.40
C ASP A 128 -18.85 -6.96 10.03
N CYS A 129 -18.38 -6.14 10.98
CA CYS A 129 -17.08 -6.26 11.64
C CYS A 129 -17.15 -7.08 12.94
N ALA A 130 -16.11 -7.89 13.18
CA ALA A 130 -15.88 -8.48 14.51
C ALA A 130 -15.27 -7.45 15.48
N ASP A 131 -14.16 -6.82 15.07
CA ASP A 131 -13.44 -5.80 15.84
C ASP A 131 -13.04 -4.63 14.92
N VAL A 132 -13.46 -3.42 15.27
CA VAL A 132 -13.25 -2.22 14.45
C VAL A 132 -12.00 -1.47 14.91
N VAL A 133 -11.12 -1.16 13.97
CA VAL A 133 -9.91 -0.35 14.20
C VAL A 133 -10.07 1.00 13.48
N PRO A 134 -10.27 2.11 14.22
CA PRO A 134 -10.36 3.43 13.62
C PRO A 134 -9.00 3.90 13.09
N MET A 135 -9.00 4.62 11.96
CA MET A 135 -7.79 5.20 11.36
C MET A 135 -7.90 6.74 11.33
N PRO A 136 -7.50 7.43 12.40
CA PRO A 136 -7.65 8.88 12.50
C PRO A 136 -6.77 9.62 11.48
N GLY A 137 -7.28 10.76 11.00
CA GLY A 137 -6.55 11.63 10.06
C GLY A 137 -6.60 11.19 8.60
N ILE A 138 -7.44 10.21 8.25
CA ILE A 138 -7.65 9.77 6.86
C ILE A 138 -9.07 10.14 6.42
N GLY A 139 -9.16 11.00 5.40
CA GLY A 139 -10.45 11.57 4.97
C GLY A 139 -11.15 12.33 6.10
N GLU A 140 -12.47 12.20 6.16
CA GLU A 140 -13.27 12.64 7.31
C GLU A 140 -13.57 11.50 8.29
N GLY A 141 -13.27 10.26 7.88
CA GLY A 141 -13.33 9.09 8.72
C GLY A 141 -12.92 7.85 7.94
N ALA A 142 -12.15 6.99 8.60
CA ALA A 142 -11.75 5.71 8.05
C ALA A 142 -11.64 4.66 9.17
N MET A 143 -11.87 3.41 8.81
CA MET A 143 -11.71 2.27 9.70
C MET A 143 -11.31 1.02 8.91
N HIS A 144 -10.70 0.05 9.60
CA HIS A 144 -10.57 -1.29 9.07
C HIS A 144 -11.03 -2.31 10.10
N CYS A 145 -11.46 -3.47 9.64
CA CYS A 145 -11.90 -4.57 10.50
C CYS A 145 -11.80 -5.90 9.76
N GLU A 146 -11.78 -6.99 10.49
CA GLU A 146 -12.04 -8.32 9.92
C GLU A 146 -13.54 -8.58 9.85
N THR A 147 -13.98 -9.07 8.69
CA THR A 147 -15.35 -9.51 8.42
C THR A 147 -15.40 -11.04 8.42
N LYS A 148 -16.57 -11.61 8.72
CA LYS A 148 -16.73 -13.07 8.78
C LYS A 148 -16.56 -13.75 7.41
N ASP A 149 -16.94 -13.07 6.33
CA ASP A 149 -17.12 -13.69 5.02
C ASP A 149 -16.18 -13.15 3.92
N ALA A 150 -15.58 -11.96 4.11
CA ALA A 150 -14.88 -11.25 3.05
C ALA A 150 -13.42 -10.90 3.37
N GLY A 151 -12.90 -11.32 4.52
CA GLY A 151 -11.55 -10.97 4.98
C GLY A 151 -11.53 -9.58 5.62
N THR A 152 -10.49 -8.79 5.37
CA THR A 152 -10.39 -7.43 5.91
C THR A 152 -11.20 -6.43 5.09
N GLN A 153 -12.06 -5.67 5.76
CA GLN A 153 -12.74 -4.51 5.21
C GLN A 153 -11.99 -3.24 5.58
N ILE A 154 -11.90 -2.31 4.63
CA ILE A 154 -11.37 -0.95 4.80
C ILE A 154 -12.44 0.01 4.31
N ALA A 155 -12.99 0.83 5.20
CA ALA A 155 -14.00 1.83 4.86
C ALA A 155 -13.43 3.24 5.02
N VAL A 156 -13.72 4.11 4.05
CA VAL A 156 -13.26 5.50 4.01
C VAL A 156 -14.41 6.41 3.57
N ALA A 157 -14.56 7.54 4.24
CA ALA A 157 -15.53 8.58 3.91
C ALA A 157 -14.85 9.95 3.84
N LYS A 158 -15.24 10.75 2.85
CA LYS A 158 -14.72 12.11 2.63
C LYS A 158 -15.69 12.92 1.79
N HIS A 159 -15.94 14.18 2.16
CA HIS A 159 -16.61 15.08 1.23
C HIS A 159 -15.63 15.60 0.20
N SER A 160 -16.04 15.51 -1.06
CA SER A 160 -15.32 16.05 -2.20
C SER A 160 -16.33 16.37 -3.31
N HIS A 161 -15.99 17.33 -4.17
CA HIS A 161 -16.90 17.74 -5.26
C HIS A 161 -18.35 18.04 -4.82
N GLY A 162 -18.52 18.56 -3.59
CA GLY A 162 -19.83 18.92 -3.01
C GLY A 162 -20.69 17.75 -2.54
N GLN A 163 -20.14 16.52 -2.46
CA GLN A 163 -20.87 15.31 -2.07
C GLN A 163 -20.06 14.49 -1.07
N LEU A 164 -20.72 13.73 -0.19
CA LEU A 164 -20.04 12.69 0.57
C LEU A 164 -19.73 11.53 -0.37
N ARG A 165 -18.45 11.20 -0.52
CA ARG A 165 -18.02 10.01 -1.24
C ARG A 165 -17.46 8.99 -0.28
N THR A 166 -17.77 7.74 -0.54
CA THR A 166 -17.43 6.63 0.34
C THR A 166 -16.79 5.51 -0.45
N ALA A 167 -15.77 4.89 0.11
CA ALA A 167 -15.16 3.67 -0.40
C ALA A 167 -15.24 2.56 0.64
N THR A 168 -15.56 1.34 0.22
CA THR A 168 -15.39 0.12 1.00
C THR A 168 -14.59 -0.88 0.18
N LEU A 169 -13.36 -1.13 0.60
CA LEU A 169 -12.48 -2.13 0.01
C LEU A 169 -12.48 -3.38 0.87
N PHE A 170 -12.76 -4.52 0.26
CA PHE A 170 -12.58 -5.84 0.88
C PHE A 170 -11.31 -6.45 0.32
N VAL A 171 -10.40 -6.88 1.19
CA VAL A 171 -9.21 -7.65 0.83
C VAL A 171 -9.28 -9.02 1.52
N ARG A 172 -9.05 -10.08 0.76
CA ARG A 172 -9.12 -11.45 1.26
C ARG A 172 -7.80 -11.93 1.85
N SER A 173 -6.68 -11.30 1.51
CA SER A 173 -5.41 -11.55 2.17
C SER A 173 -5.30 -10.83 3.50
N GLU A 174 -4.68 -11.52 4.45
CA GLU A 174 -4.06 -10.88 5.59
C GLU A 174 -2.93 -9.96 5.11
N GLY A 175 -2.94 -8.74 5.64
CA GLY A 175 -1.95 -7.70 5.44
C GLY A 175 -1.51 -7.14 6.77
N ARG A 176 -0.48 -6.29 6.75
CA ARG A 176 -0.05 -5.55 7.95
C ARG A 176 -0.95 -4.32 8.14
N ALA A 177 -1.12 -3.86 9.37
CA ALA A 177 -1.91 -2.66 9.68
C ALA A 177 -1.46 -1.42 8.85
N ASP A 178 -0.15 -1.28 8.62
CA ASP A 178 0.42 -0.21 7.78
C ASP A 178 -0.05 -0.28 6.32
N SER A 179 -0.27 -1.50 5.80
CA SER A 179 -0.78 -1.72 4.45
C SER A 179 -2.22 -1.23 4.33
N TYR A 180 -3.07 -1.51 5.32
CA TYR A 180 -4.46 -1.04 5.34
C TYR A 180 -4.53 0.49 5.46
N THR A 181 -3.67 1.07 6.29
CA THR A 181 -3.50 2.53 6.39
C THR A 181 -3.10 3.15 5.06
N THR A 182 -2.19 2.51 4.32
CA THR A 182 -1.74 2.96 3.00
C THR A 182 -2.89 2.95 1.99
N LEU A 183 -3.66 1.85 1.93
CA LEU A 183 -4.83 1.73 1.07
C LEU A 183 -5.90 2.76 1.39
N ALA A 184 -6.17 2.98 2.68
CA ALA A 184 -7.14 3.97 3.12
C ALA A 184 -6.75 5.40 2.72
N LYS A 185 -5.45 5.74 2.79
CA LYS A 185 -4.93 7.04 2.31
C LYS A 185 -5.10 7.20 0.80
N LEU A 186 -4.73 6.18 0.02
CA LEU A 186 -4.90 6.21 -1.44
C LEU A 186 -6.37 6.45 -1.83
N LEU A 187 -7.30 5.76 -1.16
CA LEU A 187 -8.73 5.96 -1.34
C LEU A 187 -9.14 7.38 -0.93
N ALA A 188 -8.75 7.84 0.26
CA ALA A 188 -9.09 9.17 0.74
C ALA A 188 -8.58 10.29 -0.19
N ASP A 189 -7.41 10.13 -0.78
CA ASP A 189 -6.84 11.13 -1.71
C ASP A 189 -7.64 11.21 -3.01
N ARG A 190 -8.32 10.13 -3.38
CA ARG A 190 -9.04 9.99 -4.67
C ARG A 190 -10.53 10.09 -4.58
N LEU A 191 -11.11 9.91 -3.40
CA LEU A 191 -12.48 10.33 -3.10
C LEU A 191 -12.56 11.84 -3.27
#